data_AF-A0A231PLM8-F1
#
_entry.id   AF-A0A231PLM8-F1
#
_cell.length_a   1.000
_cell.length_b   1.000
_cell.length_c   1.000
_cell.angle_alpha   90.00
_cell.angle_beta   90.00
_cell.angle_gamma   90.00
#
_symmetry.space_group_name_H-M   'P 1'
#
loop_
_entity.id
_entity.type
_entity.pdbx_description
1 polymer ?
#
loop_
_entity_poly.entity_id
_entity_poly.type
_entity_poly.pdbx_seq_one_letter_code
_entity_poly.pdbx_strand_id
1 'polypeptide(L)'
;MPVSRATHEALKTAHAALKAKYRESERKIAAYELTGRSTDTATADTITRLHAEATALRGLVANLIVGLEATGRGEEASDLRRQLGSAGVDLTDEIAARQPSPDVLPAKRVYTVAESRLVAELHRRNKAAGALEDQLFDVQRVNEAQALLLRQAEGSPA
;
A
#
# COMPACT_ATOMS: atom_id res chain seq x y z
N MET A 1 61.89 26.06 30.84
CA MET A 1 61.04 27.16 30.35
C MET A 1 59.75 27.15 31.14
N PRO A 2 59.48 28.12 32.04
CA PRO A 2 58.25 28.16 32.80
C PRO A 2 57.06 28.52 31.89
N VAL A 3 56.00 27.72 31.95
CA VAL A 3 54.75 27.94 31.21
C VAL A 3 54.09 29.22 31.74
N SER A 4 53.80 30.18 30.87
CA SER A 4 53.21 31.44 31.30
C SER A 4 51.75 31.23 31.73
N ARG A 5 51.27 32.05 32.66
CA ARG A 5 49.88 32.01 33.12
C ARG A 5 48.88 32.15 31.95
N ALA A 6 49.23 32.91 30.93
CA ALA A 6 48.46 33.06 29.70
C ALA A 6 48.36 31.74 28.91
N THR A 7 49.46 31.00 28.77
CA THR A 7 49.44 29.68 28.12
C THR A 7 48.63 28.63 28.89
N HIS A 8 48.62 28.69 30.22
CA HIS A 8 47.80 27.80 31.04
C HIS A 8 46.29 28.09 30.91
N GLU A 9 45.88 29.35 30.92
CA GLU A 9 44.47 29.73 30.70
C GLU A 9 43.99 29.39 29.28
N ALA A 10 44.85 29.55 28.28
CA ALA A 10 44.56 29.14 26.90
C ALA A 10 44.37 27.61 26.77
N LEU A 11 45.20 26.81 27.45
CA LEU A 11 45.05 25.35 27.47
C LEU A 11 43.77 24.92 28.20
N LYS A 12 43.41 25.59 29.30
CA LYS A 12 42.19 25.31 30.06
C LYS A 12 40.93 25.60 29.23
N THR A 13 40.91 26.72 28.50
CA THR A 13 39.81 27.07 27.58
C THR A 13 39.74 26.13 26.39
N ALA A 14 40.88 25.77 25.79
CA ALA A 14 40.93 24.77 24.71
C ALA A 14 40.43 23.40 25.17
N HIS A 15 40.79 22.95 26.37
CA HIS A 15 40.32 21.69 26.94
C HIS A 15 38.83 21.72 27.25
N ALA A 16 38.31 22.83 27.78
CA ALA A 16 36.88 23.02 27.99
C ALA A 16 36.09 23.00 26.66
N ALA A 17 36.63 23.63 25.61
CA ALA A 17 36.03 23.63 24.27
C ALA A 17 36.03 22.24 23.63
N LEU A 18 37.13 21.48 23.76
CA LEU A 18 37.22 20.08 23.31
C LEU A 18 36.21 19.18 24.03
N LYS A 19 36.07 19.33 25.36
CA LYS A 19 35.10 18.58 26.15
C LYS A 19 33.65 18.91 25.76
N ALA A 20 33.36 20.17 25.44
CA ALA A 20 32.05 20.58 24.93
C ALA A 20 31.76 19.96 23.56
N LYS A 21 32.73 20.01 22.62
CA LYS A 21 32.59 19.39 21.30
C LYS A 21 32.40 17.88 21.39
N TYR A 22 33.12 17.20 22.29
CA TYR A 22 32.99 15.76 22.47
C TYR A 22 31.59 15.36 22.99
N ARG A 23 31.06 16.09 23.97
CA ARG A 23 29.68 15.89 24.45
C ARG A 23 28.64 16.16 23.36
N GLU A 24 28.89 17.14 22.50
CA GLU A 24 28.00 17.43 21.37
C GLU A 24 28.04 16.31 20.32
N SER A 25 29.22 15.75 20.02
CA SER A 25 29.33 14.60 19.12
C SER A 25 28.65 13.35 19.67
N GLU A 26 28.79 13.04 20.96
CA GLU A 26 28.11 11.91 21.60
C GLU A 26 26.58 12.06 21.52
N ARG A 27 26.06 13.28 21.74
CA ARG A 27 24.62 13.57 21.59
C ARG A 27 24.14 13.41 20.15
N LYS A 28 24.93 13.85 19.17
CA LYS A 28 24.60 13.66 17.74
C LYS A 28 24.57 12.19 17.36
N ILE A 29 25.57 11.40 17.79
CA ILE A 29 25.63 9.96 17.55
C ILE A 29 24.42 9.25 18.18
N ALA A 30 24.12 9.54 19.46
CA ALA A 30 22.96 8.96 20.13
C ALA A 30 21.62 9.33 19.46
N ALA A 31 21.49 10.56 18.96
CA ALA A 31 20.31 10.99 18.20
C ALA A 31 20.18 10.24 16.87
N TYR A 32 21.28 10.09 16.11
CA TYR A 32 21.28 9.32 14.86
C TYR A 32 20.91 7.85 15.08
N GLU A 33 21.49 7.20 16.09
CA GLU A 33 21.18 5.81 16.44
C GLU A 33 19.71 5.63 16.87
N LEU A 34 19.17 6.57 17.64
CA LEU A 34 17.76 6.54 18.06
C LEU A 34 16.81 6.70 16.85
N THR A 35 17.11 7.64 15.95
CA THR A 35 16.33 7.83 14.72
C THR A 35 16.41 6.63 13.80
N GLY A 36 17.60 6.02 13.63
CA GLY A 36 17.80 4.82 12.82
C GLY A 36 16.99 3.64 13.35
N ARG A 37 17.02 3.40 14.66
CA ARG A 37 16.19 2.35 15.29
C ARG A 37 14.70 2.60 15.08
N SER A 38 14.24 3.84 15.22
CA SER A 38 12.82 4.18 15.01
C SER A 38 12.37 3.99 13.55
N THR A 39 13.24 4.28 12.57
CA THR A 39 12.92 4.05 11.16
C THR A 39 12.91 2.56 10.82
N ASP A 40 13.82 1.80 11.41
CA ASP A 40 13.89 0.35 11.22
C ASP A 40 12.65 -0.35 11.81
N THR A 41 12.19 0.06 12.99
CA THR A 41 10.97 -0.49 13.60
C THR A 41 9.72 -0.15 12.78
N ALA A 42 9.57 1.09 12.33
CA ALA A 42 8.42 1.49 11.51
C ALA A 42 8.40 0.77 10.14
N THR A 43 9.59 0.51 9.59
CA THR A 43 9.73 -0.27 8.36
C THR A 43 9.35 -1.73 8.59
N ALA A 44 9.84 -2.34 9.67
CA ALA A 44 9.48 -3.71 10.04
C ALA A 44 7.97 -3.87 10.24
N ASP A 45 7.33 -2.96 10.98
CA ASP A 45 5.87 -2.97 11.19
C ASP A 45 5.11 -2.86 9.87
N THR A 46 5.59 -2.03 8.94
CA THR A 46 5.01 -1.90 7.61
C THR A 46 5.15 -3.17 6.80
N ILE A 47 6.32 -3.82 6.82
CA ILE A 47 6.56 -5.10 6.14
C ILE A 47 5.64 -6.17 6.71
N THR A 48 5.54 -6.30 8.03
CA THR A 48 4.65 -7.27 8.69
C THR A 48 3.19 -7.02 8.32
N ARG A 49 2.75 -5.77 8.31
CA ARG A 49 1.37 -5.42 7.89
C ARG A 49 1.12 -5.77 6.43
N LEU A 50 2.01 -5.39 5.52
CA LEU A 50 1.88 -5.68 4.10
C LEU A 50 1.90 -7.19 3.83
N HIS A 51 2.73 -7.94 4.55
CA HIS A 51 2.77 -9.40 4.47
C HIS A 51 1.45 -10.04 4.93
N ALA A 52 0.87 -9.55 6.03
CA ALA A 52 -0.43 -10.01 6.51
C ALA A 52 -1.56 -9.67 5.52
N GLU A 53 -1.57 -8.45 4.96
CA GLU A 53 -2.53 -8.02 3.94
C GLU A 53 -2.40 -8.85 2.66
N ALA A 54 -1.17 -9.12 2.19
CA ALA A 54 -0.92 -9.98 1.03
C ALA A 54 -1.42 -11.41 1.27
N THR A 55 -1.13 -11.98 2.45
CA THR A 55 -1.61 -13.31 2.84
C THR A 55 -3.14 -13.38 2.88
N ALA A 56 -3.78 -12.34 3.42
CA ALA A 56 -5.24 -12.23 3.44
C ALA A 56 -5.84 -12.16 2.03
N LEU A 57 -5.23 -11.37 1.13
CA LEU A 57 -5.65 -11.29 -0.28
C LEU A 57 -5.50 -12.63 -0.99
N ARG A 58 -4.37 -13.32 -0.82
CA ARG A 58 -4.16 -14.68 -1.36
C ARG A 58 -5.25 -15.64 -0.89
N GLY A 59 -5.57 -15.61 0.40
CA GLY A 59 -6.66 -16.40 0.97
C GLY A 59 -8.06 -16.00 0.47
N LEU A 60 -8.31 -14.72 0.20
CA LEU A 60 -9.57 -14.24 -0.40
C LEU A 60 -9.75 -14.75 -1.82
N VAL A 61 -8.72 -14.63 -2.65
CA VAL A 61 -8.75 -15.04 -4.06
C VAL A 61 -8.86 -16.56 -4.18
N ALA A 62 -8.11 -17.33 -3.38
CA ALA A 62 -8.22 -18.79 -3.37
C ALA A 62 -9.65 -19.25 -3.04
N ASN A 63 -10.30 -18.61 -2.07
CA ASN A 63 -11.70 -18.89 -1.72
C ASN A 63 -12.68 -18.52 -2.84
N LEU A 64 -12.43 -17.43 -3.57
CA LEU A 64 -13.25 -17.05 -4.70
C LEU A 64 -13.18 -18.12 -5.80
N ILE A 65 -11.98 -18.62 -6.11
CA ILE A 65 -11.79 -19.70 -7.09
C ILE A 65 -12.56 -20.95 -6.66
N VAL A 66 -12.38 -21.40 -5.41
CA VAL A 66 -13.10 -22.57 -4.88
C VAL A 66 -14.62 -22.35 -4.91
N GLY A 67 -15.11 -21.15 -4.57
CA GLY A 67 -16.53 -20.82 -4.60
C GLY A 67 -17.12 -20.80 -6.01
N LEU A 68 -16.37 -20.30 -7.00
CA LEU A 68 -16.76 -20.33 -8.41
C LEU A 68 -16.84 -21.78 -8.91
N GLU A 69 -15.86 -22.62 -8.56
CA GLU A 69 -15.85 -24.05 -8.90
C GLU A 69 -17.05 -24.78 -8.27
N ALA A 70 -17.32 -24.55 -6.98
CA ALA A 70 -18.43 -25.18 -6.27
C ALA A 70 -19.83 -24.73 -6.77
N THR A 71 -19.93 -23.57 -7.41
CA THR A 71 -21.19 -23.04 -7.97
C THR A 71 -21.36 -23.35 -9.47
N GLY A 72 -20.49 -24.19 -10.05
CA GLY A 72 -20.56 -24.58 -11.46
C GLY A 72 -20.03 -23.54 -12.44
N ARG A 73 -19.38 -22.47 -11.96
CA ARG A 73 -18.79 -21.38 -12.77
C ARG A 73 -17.31 -21.66 -13.08
N GLY A 74 -17.04 -22.86 -13.59
CA GLY A 74 -15.68 -23.35 -13.81
C GLY A 74 -14.86 -22.53 -14.82
N GLU A 75 -15.51 -21.96 -15.84
CA GLU A 75 -14.83 -21.10 -16.82
C GLU A 75 -14.28 -19.81 -16.17
N GLU A 76 -15.07 -19.16 -15.32
CA GLU A 76 -14.63 -17.96 -14.60
C GLU A 76 -13.51 -18.25 -13.60
N ALA A 77 -13.57 -19.40 -12.94
CA ALA A 77 -12.49 -19.86 -12.07
C ALA A 77 -11.19 -20.10 -12.86
N SER A 78 -11.29 -20.69 -14.05
CA SER A 78 -10.16 -20.93 -14.96
C SER A 78 -9.57 -19.61 -15.48
N ASP A 79 -10.42 -18.67 -15.89
CA ASP A 79 -9.98 -17.34 -16.33
C ASP A 79 -9.27 -16.58 -15.22
N LEU A 80 -9.78 -16.65 -13.98
CA LEU A 80 -9.14 -16.04 -12.81
C LEU A 80 -7.78 -16.68 -12.52
N ARG A 81 -7.67 -18.02 -12.59
CA ARG A 81 -6.38 -18.74 -12.46
C ARG A 81 -5.38 -18.29 -13.53
N ARG A 82 -5.82 -18.10 -14.78
CA ARG A 82 -4.95 -17.61 -15.86
C ARG A 82 -4.47 -16.19 -15.60
N GLN A 83 -5.36 -15.28 -15.17
CA GLN A 83 -5.00 -13.90 -14.84
C GLN A 83 -3.95 -13.85 -13.71
N LEU A 84 -4.13 -14.67 -12.67
CA LEU A 84 -3.17 -14.78 -11.56
C LEU A 84 -1.83 -15.34 -12.03
N GLY A 85 -1.84 -16.38 -12.86
CA GLY A 85 -0.64 -16.94 -13.47
C GLY A 85 0.12 -15.91 -14.30
N SER A 86 -0.58 -15.09 -15.10
CA SER A 86 0.05 -13.99 -15.87
C SER A 86 0.65 -12.89 -14.99
N ALA A 87 0.10 -12.69 -13.80
CA ALA A 87 0.61 -11.74 -12.81
C ALA A 87 1.74 -12.34 -11.95
N GLY A 88 2.14 -13.60 -12.18
CA GLY A 88 3.16 -14.31 -11.39
C GLY A 88 2.69 -14.72 -9.99
N VAL A 89 1.38 -14.79 -9.76
CA VAL A 89 0.80 -15.17 -8.47
C VAL A 89 0.37 -16.63 -8.52
N ASP A 90 1.13 -17.51 -7.86
CA ASP A 90 0.73 -18.90 -7.62
C ASP A 90 -0.10 -18.97 -6.34
N LEU A 91 -1.28 -19.60 -6.39
CA LEU A 91 -2.19 -19.84 -5.27
C LEU A 91 -2.51 -21.33 -5.07
N THR A 92 -1.73 -22.23 -5.69
CA THR A 92 -2.03 -23.67 -5.74
C THR A 92 -2.21 -24.25 -4.34
N ASP A 93 -1.30 -23.94 -3.42
CA ASP A 93 -1.35 -24.41 -2.04
C ASP A 93 -2.53 -23.80 -1.27
N GLU A 94 -2.80 -22.51 -1.44
CA GLU A 94 -3.93 -21.86 -0.79
C GLU A 94 -5.26 -22.46 -1.24
N ILE A 95 -5.40 -22.78 -2.53
CA ILE A 95 -6.59 -23.39 -3.09
C ILE A 95 -6.74 -24.82 -2.58
N ALA A 96 -5.66 -25.62 -2.62
CA ALA A 96 -5.67 -27.00 -2.15
C ALA A 96 -6.08 -27.10 -0.67
N ALA A 97 -5.56 -26.19 0.18
CA ALA A 97 -5.92 -26.12 1.60
C ALA A 97 -7.39 -25.75 1.86
N ARG A 98 -8.13 -25.28 0.84
CA ARG A 98 -9.49 -24.74 0.95
C ARG A 98 -10.52 -25.56 0.17
N GLN A 99 -10.12 -26.60 -0.55
CA GLN A 99 -11.06 -27.47 -1.25
C GLN A 99 -12.04 -28.09 -0.23
N PRO A 100 -13.36 -27.96 -0.44
CA PRO A 100 -14.33 -28.62 0.42
C PRO A 100 -14.14 -30.14 0.32
N SER A 101 -14.31 -30.84 1.44
CA SER A 101 -14.50 -32.29 1.39
C SER A 101 -15.75 -32.57 0.52
N PRO A 102 -15.75 -33.63 -0.31
CA PRO A 102 -16.85 -33.92 -1.24
C PRO A 102 -18.27 -33.87 -0.61
N ASP A 103 -18.36 -34.13 0.69
CA ASP A 103 -19.62 -34.24 1.43
C ASP A 103 -19.98 -33.01 2.30
N VAL A 104 -19.19 -31.92 2.25
CA VAL A 104 -19.38 -30.75 3.13
C VAL A 104 -19.64 -29.50 2.29
N LEU A 105 -20.86 -28.96 2.40
CA LEU A 105 -21.17 -27.63 1.89
C LEU A 105 -20.25 -26.58 2.55
N PRO A 106 -19.61 -25.69 1.78
CA PRO A 106 -18.71 -24.69 2.34
C PRO A 106 -19.48 -23.80 3.32
N ALA A 107 -18.98 -23.71 4.55
CA ALA A 107 -19.58 -22.86 5.57
C ALA A 107 -19.56 -21.39 5.13
N LYS A 108 -20.59 -20.62 5.54
CA LYS A 108 -20.63 -19.17 5.33
C LYS A 108 -19.43 -18.54 6.04
N ARG A 109 -18.55 -17.91 5.27
CA ARG A 109 -17.25 -17.43 5.76
C ARG A 109 -17.39 -16.36 6.83
N VAL A 110 -16.55 -16.47 7.87
CA VAL A 110 -16.24 -15.40 8.81
C VAL A 110 -14.95 -14.74 8.36
N TYR A 111 -15.02 -13.47 7.96
CA TYR A 111 -13.84 -12.71 7.58
C TYR A 111 -12.99 -12.37 8.80
N THR A 112 -11.67 -12.41 8.66
CA THR A 112 -10.79 -11.80 9.67
C THR A 112 -10.97 -10.28 9.68
N VAL A 113 -10.46 -9.60 10.71
CA VAL A 113 -10.52 -8.13 10.79
C VAL A 113 -9.80 -7.47 9.61
N ALA A 114 -8.65 -8.02 9.21
CA ALA A 114 -7.87 -7.53 8.08
C ALA A 114 -8.62 -7.70 6.75
N GLU A 115 -9.25 -8.87 6.55
CA GLU A 115 -10.07 -9.15 5.37
C GLU A 115 -11.29 -8.24 5.29
N SER A 116 -11.99 -8.04 6.41
CA SER A 116 -13.14 -7.15 6.50
C SER A 116 -12.78 -5.71 6.14
N ARG A 117 -11.60 -5.25 6.59
CA ARG A 117 -11.07 -3.92 6.25
C ARG A 117 -10.77 -3.80 4.75
N LEU A 118 -10.17 -4.82 4.15
CA LEU A 118 -9.88 -4.85 2.70
C LEU A 118 -11.16 -4.83 1.87
N VAL A 119 -12.18 -5.61 2.26
CA VAL A 119 -13.49 -5.63 1.59
C VAL A 119 -14.16 -4.25 1.66
N ALA A 120 -14.15 -3.61 2.83
CA ALA A 120 -14.69 -2.25 2.98
C ALA A 120 -13.93 -1.21 2.14
N GLU A 121 -12.60 -1.32 2.07
CA GLU A 121 -11.76 -0.45 1.24
C GLU A 121 -12.05 -0.62 -0.25
N LEU A 122 -12.17 -1.87 -0.71
CA LEU A 122 -12.50 -2.19 -2.10
C LEU A 122 -13.88 -1.64 -2.49
N HIS A 123 -14.87 -1.79 -1.61
CA HIS A 123 -16.20 -1.22 -1.82
C HIS A 123 -16.16 0.32 -1.96
N ARG A 124 -15.39 1.01 -1.09
CA ARG A 124 -15.22 2.46 -1.19
C ARG A 124 -14.54 2.88 -2.49
N ARG A 125 -13.51 2.15 -2.93
CA ARG A 125 -12.80 2.44 -4.19
C ARG A 125 -13.68 2.21 -5.41
N ASN A 126 -14.43 1.12 -5.46
CA ASN A 126 -15.36 0.86 -6.56
C ASN A 126 -16.44 1.95 -6.67
N LYS A 127 -16.97 2.41 -5.53
CA LYS A 127 -17.91 3.53 -5.51
C LYS A 127 -17.29 4.83 -6.04
N ALA A 128 -16.04 5.11 -5.67
CA ALA A 128 -15.31 6.28 -6.17
C ALA A 128 -15.02 6.17 -7.68
N ALA A 129 -14.68 4.97 -8.18
CA ALA A 129 -14.46 4.72 -9.59
C ALA A 129 -15.74 4.97 -10.41
N GLY A 130 -16.89 4.44 -9.99
CA GLY A 130 -18.17 4.69 -10.66
C GLY A 130 -18.53 6.19 -10.69
N ALA A 131 -18.29 6.91 -9.59
CA ALA A 131 -18.53 8.36 -9.57
C ALA A 131 -17.62 9.13 -10.55
N LEU A 132 -16.39 8.67 -10.78
CA LEU A 132 -15.49 9.25 -11.77
C LEU A 132 -15.92 8.92 -13.21
N GLU A 133 -16.39 7.70 -13.46
CA GLU A 133 -16.97 7.32 -14.75
C GLU A 133 -18.17 8.20 -15.10
N ASP A 134 -19.09 8.41 -14.16
CA ASP A 134 -20.24 9.29 -14.34
C ASP A 134 -19.83 10.73 -14.67
N GLN A 135 -18.83 11.27 -13.97
CA GLN A 135 -18.28 12.60 -14.23
C GLN A 135 -17.65 12.71 -15.62
N LEU A 136 -16.91 11.68 -16.06
CA LEU A 136 -16.31 11.63 -17.39
C LEU A 136 -17.39 11.61 -18.48
N PHE A 137 -18.45 10.83 -18.30
CA PHE A 137 -19.59 10.82 -19.22
C PHE A 137 -20.25 12.20 -19.32
N ASP A 138 -20.44 12.89 -18.19
CA ASP A 138 -21.01 14.24 -18.19
C ASP A 138 -20.14 15.25 -18.92
N VAL A 139 -18.82 15.23 -18.68
CA VAL A 139 -17.87 16.10 -19.40
C VAL A 139 -17.87 15.80 -20.90
N GLN A 140 -17.89 14.52 -21.28
CA GLN A 140 -17.95 14.13 -22.68
C GLN A 140 -19.23 14.66 -23.35
N ARG A 141 -20.37 14.51 -22.69
CA ARG A 141 -21.66 15.04 -23.17
C ARG A 141 -21.64 16.56 -23.38
N VAL A 142 -21.06 17.30 -22.44
CA VAL A 142 -20.91 18.77 -22.57
C VAL A 142 -19.99 19.13 -23.72
N ASN A 143 -18.85 18.44 -23.86
CA ASN A 143 -17.90 18.67 -24.96
C ASN A 143 -18.54 18.39 -26.33
N GLU A 144 -19.31 17.31 -26.46
CA GLU A 144 -20.04 16.98 -27.69
C GLU A 144 -21.10 18.05 -28.03
N ALA A 145 -21.84 18.54 -27.03
CA ALA A 145 -22.81 19.61 -27.21
C ALA A 145 -22.13 20.92 -27.65
N GLN A 146 -21.01 21.29 -27.03
CA GLN A 146 -20.23 22.47 -27.43
C GLN A 146 -19.65 22.34 -28.84
N ALA A 147 -19.14 21.16 -29.19
CA ALA A 147 -18.63 20.87 -30.54
C ALA A 147 -19.72 20.92 -31.62
N LEU A 148 -20.97 20.63 -31.27
CA LEU A 148 -22.12 20.80 -32.17
C LEU A 148 -22.47 22.28 -32.34
N LEU A 149 -22.50 23.06 -31.26
CA LEU A 149 -22.77 24.50 -31.31
C LEU A 149 -21.72 25.25 -32.14
N LEU A 150 -20.44 24.92 -31.98
CA LEU A 150 -19.36 25.50 -32.78
C LEU A 150 -19.54 25.21 -34.27
N ARG A 151 -19.87 23.96 -34.63
CA ARG A 151 -20.15 23.58 -36.03
C ARG A 151 -21.38 24.29 -36.62
N GLN A 152 -22.41 24.52 -35.81
CA GLN A 152 -23.60 25.27 -36.23
C GLN A 152 -23.32 26.77 -36.41
N ALA A 153 -22.45 27.34 -35.55
CA ALA A 153 -22.02 28.72 -35.66
C ALA A 153 -21.11 28.96 -36.88
N GLU A 154 -20.21 28.01 -37.19
CA GLU A 154 -19.38 28.05 -38.41
C GLU A 154 -20.19 27.89 -39.71
N GLY A 155 -21.34 27.21 -39.65
CA GLY A 155 -22.22 26.98 -40.79
C GLY A 155 -23.29 28.05 -41.03
N SER A 156 -23.41 29.08 -40.18
CA SER A 156 -24.40 30.16 -40.36
C SER A 156 -23.80 31.31 -41.18
N PRO A 157 -24.27 31.57 -42.42
CA PRO A 157 -23.83 32.73 -43.18
C PRO A 157 -24.38 34.02 -42.55
N ALA A 158 -23.54 35.05 -42.48
CA ALA A 158 -23.90 36.41 -42.06
C ALA A 158 -24.82 37.11 -43.07
#